data_AF-A0A6J7JAZ6-F1
#
_entry.id   AF-A0A6J7JAZ6-F1
#
_cell.length_a   1.000
_cell.length_b   1.000
_cell.length_c   1.000
_cell.angle_alpha   90.00
_cell.angle_beta   90.00
_cell.angle_gamma   90.00
#
_symmetry.space_group_name_H-M   'P 1'
#
loop_
_entity.id
_entity.type
_entity.pdbx_description
1 polymer ?
#
loop_
_entity_poly.entity_id
_entity_poly.type
_entity_poly.pdbx_seq_one_letter_code
_entity_poly.pdbx_strand_id
1 'polypeptide(L)'
;MRSWLSRISGLLLFLQSALIVTGGAVRLTGSGLGCPTWPECTKGSYTPVAHQVEGPLHAWIEFGNRLLTFALVITAVATLIIVIRKARKDLRLLAIGQVLGIFAQGILGGITVLTKLNPIPVAGHFLLSIALVAGAARIYAHRAEPEVAATPPSGIINPLRKIHLLLTLLVIILGTIVTGSGPHAGDIQARRFGFDPRLVSWIHADTVIALLGLTLALYVATLQNKSINSAVKRFGLVALAQGAIGYTQYFTKLPILLVGAHLLGATFVWIYAYRIHLAFTSSTAEISRSEQKG
;
A
#
# COMPACT_ATOMS: atom_id res chain seq x y z
N MET A 1 -11.68 -10.47 -25.58
CA MET A 1 -10.58 -9.48 -25.60
C MET A 1 -10.56 -8.70 -24.27
N ARG A 2 -9.45 -8.72 -23.51
CA ARG A 2 -9.36 -7.92 -22.26
C ARG A 2 -9.47 -6.43 -22.61
N SER A 3 -10.40 -5.71 -21.95
CA SER A 3 -10.62 -4.29 -22.19
C SER A 3 -9.36 -3.46 -21.89
N TRP A 4 -9.13 -2.36 -22.61
CA TRP A 4 -8.00 -1.44 -22.34
C TRP A 4 -7.96 -0.97 -20.88
N LEU A 5 -9.13 -0.71 -20.27
CA LEU A 5 -9.26 -0.39 -18.85
C LEU A 5 -8.65 -1.48 -17.96
N SER A 6 -8.79 -2.76 -18.34
CA SER A 6 -8.22 -3.85 -17.57
C SER A 6 -6.71 -3.90 -17.59
N ARG A 7 -6.08 -3.52 -18.70
CA ARG A 7 -4.62 -3.50 -18.83
C ARG A 7 -4.06 -2.31 -18.05
N ILE A 8 -4.62 -1.11 -18.26
CA ILE A 8 -4.09 0.11 -17.65
C ILE A 8 -4.31 0.15 -16.13
N SER A 9 -5.47 -0.30 -15.62
CA SER A 9 -5.70 -0.35 -14.17
C SER A 9 -4.84 -1.42 -13.48
N GLY A 10 -4.53 -2.51 -14.19
CA GLY A 10 -3.60 -3.53 -13.71
C GLY A 10 -2.17 -2.98 -13.62
N LEU A 11 -1.73 -2.25 -14.66
CA LEU A 11 -0.46 -1.55 -14.65
C LEU A 11 -0.40 -0.49 -13.54
N LEU A 12 -1.48 0.29 -13.34
CA LEU A 12 -1.56 1.28 -12.27
C LEU A 12 -1.36 0.64 -10.89
N LEU A 13 -2.11 -0.44 -10.60
CA LEU A 13 -1.97 -1.16 -9.33
C LEU A 13 -0.56 -1.74 -9.15
N PHE A 14 0.01 -2.30 -10.23
CA PHE A 14 1.37 -2.81 -10.21
C PHE A 14 2.39 -1.71 -9.91
N LEU A 15 2.33 -0.58 -10.62
CA LEU A 15 3.27 0.52 -10.43
C LEU A 15 3.13 1.18 -9.05
N GLN A 16 1.91 1.30 -8.50
CA GLN A 16 1.70 1.81 -7.14
C GLN A 16 2.35 0.87 -6.11
N SER A 17 2.21 -0.45 -6.32
CA SER A 17 2.84 -1.46 -5.46
C SER A 17 4.35 -1.47 -5.61
N ALA A 18 4.86 -1.33 -6.85
CA ALA A 18 6.28 -1.26 -7.13
C ALA A 18 6.93 -0.02 -6.51
N LEU A 19 6.28 1.14 -6.55
CA LEU A 19 6.78 2.38 -5.94
C LEU A 19 6.96 2.24 -4.42
N ILE A 20 6.08 1.50 -3.74
CA ILE A 20 6.25 1.20 -2.31
C ILE A 20 7.55 0.40 -2.09
N VAL A 21 7.79 -0.61 -2.91
CA VAL A 21 8.96 -1.50 -2.79
C VAL A 21 10.25 -0.76 -3.15
N THR A 22 10.27 -0.01 -4.25
CA THR A 22 11.44 0.77 -4.68
C THR A 22 11.73 1.92 -3.71
N GLY A 23 10.71 2.61 -3.20
CA GLY A 23 10.88 3.60 -2.13
C GLY A 23 11.39 2.96 -0.82
N GLY A 24 10.96 1.73 -0.53
CA GLY A 24 11.53 0.90 0.51
C GLY A 24 13.01 0.62 0.30
N ALA A 25 13.41 0.29 -0.92
CA ALA A 25 14.81 0.09 -1.28
C ALA A 25 15.62 1.37 -1.10
N VAL A 26 15.13 2.53 -1.56
CA VAL A 26 15.75 3.85 -1.33
C VAL A 26 16.07 4.06 0.16
N ARG A 27 15.10 3.77 1.04
CA ARG A 27 15.30 3.86 2.49
C ARG A 27 16.34 2.85 2.99
N LEU A 28 16.19 1.59 2.60
CA LEU A 28 17.02 0.50 3.12
C LEU A 28 18.48 0.56 2.65
N THR A 29 18.75 1.22 1.54
CA THR A 29 20.12 1.45 1.04
C THR A 29 20.72 2.76 1.55
N GLY A 30 20.04 3.51 2.41
CA GLY A 30 20.53 4.82 2.89
C GLY A 30 20.45 5.93 1.84
N SER A 31 19.69 5.74 0.76
CA SER A 31 19.64 6.65 -0.39
C SER A 31 18.55 7.70 -0.28
N GLY A 32 17.90 7.88 0.88
CA GLY A 32 16.76 8.79 1.04
C GLY A 32 17.09 10.28 0.84
N LEU A 33 18.37 10.64 0.88
CA LEU A 33 18.89 11.98 0.60
C LEU A 33 19.92 11.98 -0.53
N GLY A 34 19.91 10.97 -1.40
CA GLY A 34 20.77 10.92 -2.60
C GLY A 34 20.55 12.10 -3.57
N CYS A 35 19.35 12.69 -3.54
CA CYS A 35 19.01 13.98 -4.12
C CYS A 35 18.63 14.95 -2.97
N PRO A 36 19.58 15.72 -2.42
CA PRO A 36 19.39 16.47 -1.17
C PRO A 36 18.45 17.68 -1.29
N THR A 37 18.04 18.04 -2.50
CA THR A 37 17.12 19.14 -2.79
C THR A 37 15.79 18.63 -3.37
N TRP A 38 14.83 19.54 -3.47
CA TRP A 38 13.57 19.34 -4.18
C TRP A 38 13.04 20.71 -4.66
N PRO A 39 12.50 20.86 -5.88
CA PRO A 39 12.23 19.82 -6.88
C PRO A 39 13.46 19.38 -7.69
N GLU A 40 14.55 20.13 -7.64
CA GLU A 40 15.83 19.75 -8.22
C GLU A 40 16.41 18.52 -7.50
N CYS A 41 17.26 17.72 -8.15
CA CYS A 41 17.96 16.63 -7.46
C CYS A 41 19.11 17.17 -6.61
N THR A 42 19.89 18.08 -7.18
CA THR A 42 20.92 18.86 -6.51
C THR A 42 20.82 20.32 -6.95
N LYS A 43 21.49 21.23 -6.24
CA LYS A 43 21.43 22.66 -6.54
C LYS A 43 21.80 22.96 -8.00
N GLY A 44 20.86 23.51 -8.75
CA GLY A 44 21.03 23.87 -10.16
C GLY A 44 20.91 22.70 -11.15
N SER A 45 20.49 21.51 -10.71
CA SER A 45 20.25 20.37 -11.61
C SER A 45 19.09 19.47 -11.16
N TYR A 46 18.15 19.22 -12.09
CA TYR A 46 17.07 18.25 -11.90
C TYR A 46 17.53 16.79 -11.93
N THR A 47 18.77 16.53 -12.38
CA THR A 47 19.34 15.19 -12.53
C THR A 47 20.62 15.04 -11.70
N PRO A 48 21.03 13.82 -11.31
CA PRO A 48 22.33 13.58 -10.71
C PRO A 48 23.47 14.14 -11.56
N VAL A 49 24.49 14.70 -10.92
CA VAL A 49 25.68 15.27 -11.59
C VAL A 49 26.94 14.50 -11.21
N ALA A 50 27.99 14.62 -12.03
CA ALA A 50 29.28 14.04 -11.69
C ALA A 50 29.84 14.65 -10.40
N HIS A 51 30.52 13.84 -9.57
CA HIS A 51 31.20 14.26 -8.34
C HIS A 51 30.31 14.89 -7.25
N GLN A 52 29.02 14.57 -7.23
CA GLN A 52 28.15 14.94 -6.10
C GLN A 52 28.56 14.27 -4.78
N VAL A 53 28.32 14.98 -3.67
CA VAL A 53 28.79 14.59 -2.33
C VAL A 53 28.14 13.29 -1.85
N GLU A 54 26.87 13.09 -2.20
CA GLU A 54 26.08 11.93 -1.83
C GLU A 54 26.53 10.65 -2.57
N GLY A 55 27.40 10.80 -3.57
CA GLY A 55 27.90 9.71 -4.39
C GLY A 55 26.93 9.26 -5.49
N PRO A 56 27.44 8.72 -6.61
CA PRO A 56 26.62 8.40 -7.78
C PRO A 56 25.57 7.33 -7.50
N LEU A 57 25.88 6.31 -6.68
CA LEU A 57 24.96 5.21 -6.38
C LEU A 57 23.70 5.71 -5.67
N HIS A 58 23.85 6.49 -4.60
CA HIS A 58 22.71 6.96 -3.80
C HIS A 58 21.81 7.92 -4.59
N ALA A 59 22.39 8.85 -5.35
CA ALA A 59 21.61 9.71 -6.23
C ALA A 59 20.80 8.93 -7.24
N TRP A 60 21.41 8.00 -7.95
CA TRP A 60 20.70 7.28 -9.02
C TRP A 60 19.61 6.36 -8.45
N ILE A 61 19.79 5.81 -7.25
CA ILE A 61 18.74 5.07 -6.54
C ILE A 61 17.55 6.00 -6.22
N GLU A 62 17.78 7.17 -5.63
CA GLU A 62 16.70 8.10 -5.30
C GLU A 62 16.03 8.68 -6.56
N PHE A 63 16.84 9.14 -7.50
CA PHE A 63 16.38 9.72 -8.75
C PHE A 63 15.59 8.70 -9.58
N GLY A 64 16.02 7.45 -9.63
CA GLY A 64 15.27 6.37 -10.27
C GLY A 64 13.88 6.17 -9.67
N ASN A 65 13.75 6.28 -8.35
CA ASN A 65 12.44 6.25 -7.69
C ASN A 65 11.60 7.50 -8.02
N ARG A 66 12.22 8.69 -8.12
CA ARG A 66 11.55 9.91 -8.62
C ARG A 66 11.05 9.72 -10.06
N LEU A 67 11.82 9.08 -10.95
CA LEU A 67 11.41 8.80 -12.33
C LEU A 67 10.19 7.88 -12.42
N LEU A 68 10.09 6.88 -11.54
CA LEU A 68 8.93 5.97 -11.49
C LEU A 68 7.61 6.72 -11.21
N THR A 69 7.65 7.85 -10.50
CA THR A 69 6.47 8.68 -10.26
C THR A 69 5.87 9.26 -11.55
N PHE A 70 6.70 9.59 -12.56
CA PHE A 70 6.21 10.09 -13.84
C PHE A 70 5.49 8.99 -14.63
N ALA A 71 6.03 7.76 -14.63
CA ALA A 71 5.35 6.61 -15.22
C ALA A 71 3.98 6.34 -14.54
N LEU A 72 3.90 6.56 -13.23
CA LEU A 72 2.66 6.50 -12.47
C LEU A 72 1.67 7.61 -12.86
N VAL A 73 2.11 8.85 -12.98
CA VAL A 73 1.26 9.98 -13.44
C VAL A 73 0.69 9.66 -14.83
N ILE A 74 1.53 9.24 -15.78
CA ILE A 74 1.08 8.89 -17.14
C ILE A 74 0.02 7.78 -17.08
N THR A 75 0.26 6.73 -16.29
CA THR A 75 -0.67 5.60 -16.15
C THR A 75 -1.98 6.00 -15.47
N ALA A 76 -1.92 6.88 -14.47
CA ALA A 76 -3.09 7.39 -13.75
C ALA A 76 -3.94 8.31 -14.65
N VAL A 77 -3.31 9.21 -15.40
CA VAL A 77 -3.99 10.08 -16.38
C VAL A 77 -4.62 9.24 -17.50
N ALA A 78 -3.90 8.25 -18.03
CA ALA A 78 -4.46 7.33 -19.02
C ALA A 78 -5.68 6.56 -18.46
N THR A 79 -5.61 6.12 -17.20
CA THR A 79 -6.75 5.48 -16.51
C THR A 79 -7.94 6.44 -16.40
N LEU A 80 -7.71 7.69 -15.99
CA LEU A 80 -8.75 8.72 -15.89
C LEU A 80 -9.40 9.01 -17.25
N ILE A 81 -8.61 9.18 -18.30
CA ILE A 81 -9.11 9.41 -19.67
C ILE A 81 -9.99 8.24 -20.10
N ILE A 82 -9.56 6.99 -19.90
CA ILE A 82 -10.35 5.81 -20.27
C ILE A 82 -11.65 5.73 -19.45
N VAL A 83 -11.61 6.03 -18.15
CA VAL A 83 -12.79 6.06 -17.27
C VAL A 83 -13.80 7.12 -17.73
N ILE A 84 -13.34 8.31 -18.11
CA ILE A 84 -14.18 9.38 -18.64
C ILE A 84 -14.79 8.97 -19.98
N ARG A 85 -13.97 8.49 -20.94
CA ARG A 85 -14.43 8.08 -22.27
C ARG A 85 -15.43 6.93 -22.25
N LYS A 86 -15.31 6.02 -21.26
CA LYS A 86 -16.27 4.93 -21.05
C LYS A 86 -17.46 5.32 -20.18
N ALA A 87 -17.61 6.59 -19.80
CA ALA A 87 -18.66 7.09 -18.93
C ALA A 87 -18.81 6.32 -17.60
N ARG A 88 -17.71 5.77 -17.05
CA ARG A 88 -17.67 5.02 -15.80
C ARG A 88 -17.73 5.95 -14.59
N LYS A 89 -18.92 6.49 -14.30
CA LYS A 89 -19.17 7.43 -13.19
C LYS A 89 -18.79 6.84 -11.84
N ASP A 90 -18.98 5.54 -11.66
CA ASP A 90 -18.63 4.77 -10.47
C ASP A 90 -17.13 4.77 -10.15
N LEU A 91 -16.26 4.90 -11.16
CA LEU A 91 -14.80 4.92 -11.00
C LEU A 91 -14.19 6.31 -11.10
N ARG A 92 -14.95 7.33 -11.49
CA ARG A 92 -14.42 8.65 -11.83
C ARG A 92 -13.72 9.31 -10.64
N LEU A 93 -14.34 9.30 -9.47
CA LEU A 93 -13.75 9.92 -8.28
C LEU A 93 -12.47 9.19 -7.84
N LEU A 94 -12.43 7.86 -7.96
CA LEU A 94 -11.24 7.08 -7.66
C LEU A 94 -10.11 7.40 -8.64
N ALA A 95 -10.40 7.50 -9.94
CA ALA A 95 -9.41 7.84 -10.95
C ALA A 95 -8.86 9.27 -10.79
N ILE A 96 -9.72 10.25 -10.45
CA ILE A 96 -9.29 11.61 -10.09
C ILE A 96 -8.40 11.55 -8.83
N GLY A 97 -8.83 10.79 -7.82
CA GLY A 97 -8.09 10.59 -6.58
C GLY A 97 -6.70 9.98 -6.81
N GLN A 98 -6.53 9.10 -7.80
CA GLN A 98 -5.20 8.59 -8.17
C GLN A 98 -4.28 9.69 -8.68
N VAL A 99 -4.76 10.55 -9.60
CA VAL A 99 -3.96 11.66 -10.13
C VAL A 99 -3.60 12.63 -9.01
N LEU A 100 -4.59 13.12 -8.26
CA LEU A 100 -4.38 14.07 -7.17
C LEU A 100 -3.49 13.49 -6.07
N GLY A 101 -3.68 12.23 -5.72
CA GLY A 101 -2.89 11.58 -4.69
C GLY A 101 -1.43 11.35 -5.12
N ILE A 102 -1.14 11.11 -6.41
CA ILE A 102 0.24 11.04 -6.90
C ILE A 102 0.91 12.44 -6.83
N PHE A 103 0.19 13.51 -7.14
CA PHE A 103 0.70 14.87 -6.91
C PHE A 103 0.98 15.13 -5.43
N ALA A 104 0.07 14.73 -4.55
CA ALA A 104 0.27 14.83 -3.10
C ALA A 104 1.48 14.01 -2.62
N GLN A 105 1.74 12.83 -3.23
CA GLN A 105 2.96 12.07 -2.95
C GLN A 105 4.22 12.83 -3.33
N GLY A 106 4.25 13.45 -4.51
CA GLY A 106 5.40 14.26 -4.93
C GLY A 106 5.72 15.39 -3.95
N ILE A 107 4.68 16.07 -3.44
CA ILE A 107 4.81 17.12 -2.42
C ILE A 107 5.31 16.52 -1.09
N LEU A 108 4.69 15.44 -0.62
CA LEU A 108 5.04 14.80 0.65
C LEU A 108 6.44 14.19 0.64
N GLY A 109 6.88 13.68 -0.52
CA GLY A 109 8.26 13.24 -0.77
C GLY A 109 9.23 14.42 -0.75
N GLY A 110 8.86 15.56 -1.35
CA GLY A 110 9.64 16.80 -1.23
C GLY A 110 9.79 17.27 0.21
N ILE A 111 8.70 17.26 0.99
CA ILE A 111 8.73 17.57 2.43
C ILE A 111 9.66 16.60 3.17
N THR A 112 9.65 15.31 2.82
CA THR A 112 10.53 14.30 3.41
C THR A 112 12.01 14.65 3.21
N VAL A 113 12.41 15.08 2.01
CA VAL A 113 13.78 15.52 1.71
C VAL A 113 14.13 16.80 2.46
N LEU A 114 13.25 17.81 2.42
CA LEU A 114 13.47 19.11 3.06
C LEU A 114 13.54 19.02 4.60
N THR A 115 12.82 18.06 5.18
CA THR A 115 12.82 17.80 6.63
C THR A 115 13.84 16.73 7.05
N LYS A 116 14.77 16.36 6.15
CA LYS A 116 15.86 15.40 6.41
C LYS A 116 15.35 14.07 6.97
N LEU A 117 14.40 13.48 6.25
CA LEU A 117 13.79 12.18 6.56
C LEU A 117 13.05 12.16 7.91
N ASN A 118 12.37 13.26 8.26
CA ASN A 118 11.51 13.27 9.44
C ASN A 118 10.50 12.10 9.39
N PRO A 119 10.33 11.35 10.48
CA PRO A 119 9.55 10.11 10.44
C PRO A 119 8.06 10.35 10.18
N ILE A 120 7.54 11.55 10.47
CA ILE A 120 6.13 11.92 10.20
C ILE A 120 5.85 11.94 8.68
N PRO A 121 6.51 12.76 7.85
CA PRO A 121 6.27 12.76 6.42
C PRO A 121 6.67 11.43 5.75
N VAL A 122 7.70 10.73 6.23
CA VAL A 122 8.05 9.38 5.74
C VAL A 122 6.89 8.39 5.95
N ALA A 123 6.34 8.34 7.17
CA ALA A 123 5.18 7.49 7.48
C ALA A 123 3.95 7.93 6.67
N GLY A 124 3.70 9.24 6.58
CA GLY A 124 2.62 9.80 5.78
C GLY A 124 2.70 9.40 4.31
N HIS A 125 3.89 9.43 3.71
CA HIS A 125 4.12 9.05 2.32
C HIS A 125 3.80 7.56 2.08
N PHE A 126 4.16 6.69 3.03
CA PHE A 126 3.78 5.28 2.96
C PHE A 126 2.27 5.08 3.13
N LEU A 127 1.62 5.73 4.11
CA LEU A 127 0.17 5.61 4.35
C LEU A 127 -0.67 6.16 3.20
N LEU A 128 -0.24 7.24 2.55
CA LEU A 128 -0.86 7.72 1.32
C LEU A 128 -0.73 6.69 0.18
N SER A 129 0.41 5.97 0.11
CA SER A 129 0.59 4.90 -0.89
C SER A 129 -0.38 3.75 -0.65
N ILE A 130 -0.62 3.40 0.62
CA ILE A 130 -1.62 2.39 1.02
C ILE A 130 -3.02 2.80 0.56
N ALA A 131 -3.43 4.06 0.76
CA ALA A 131 -4.71 4.57 0.25
C ALA A 131 -4.79 4.51 -1.29
N LEU A 132 -3.72 4.90 -1.98
CA LEU A 132 -3.65 4.85 -3.45
C LEU A 132 -3.73 3.42 -3.99
N VAL A 133 -3.05 2.46 -3.36
CA VAL A 133 -3.13 1.03 -3.71
C VAL A 133 -4.56 0.50 -3.54
N ALA A 134 -5.27 0.89 -2.47
CA ALA A 134 -6.68 0.51 -2.30
C ALA A 134 -7.57 1.06 -3.44
N GLY A 135 -7.38 2.33 -3.80
CA GLY A 135 -8.10 2.95 -4.93
C GLY A 135 -7.82 2.26 -6.25
N ALA A 136 -6.54 1.99 -6.56
CA ALA A 136 -6.13 1.27 -7.77
C ALA A 136 -6.68 -0.17 -7.78
N ALA A 137 -6.68 -0.85 -6.63
CA ALA A 137 -7.24 -2.19 -6.49
C ALA A 137 -8.76 -2.21 -6.73
N ARG A 138 -9.51 -1.19 -6.25
CA ARG A 138 -10.95 -1.06 -6.51
C ARG A 138 -11.25 -0.80 -7.98
N ILE A 139 -10.51 0.10 -8.63
CA ILE A 139 -10.62 0.36 -10.07
C ILE A 139 -10.36 -0.92 -10.86
N TYR A 140 -9.31 -1.67 -10.49
CA TYR A 140 -9.00 -2.93 -11.13
C TYR A 140 -10.08 -3.99 -10.89
N ALA A 141 -10.61 -4.12 -9.67
CA ALA A 141 -11.66 -5.09 -9.37
C ALA A 141 -12.92 -4.86 -10.25
N HIS A 142 -13.31 -3.60 -10.45
CA HIS A 142 -14.49 -3.21 -11.23
C HIS A 142 -14.17 -2.84 -12.69
N ARG A 143 -13.01 -3.25 -13.21
CA ARG A 143 -12.57 -2.91 -14.58
C ARG A 143 -13.48 -3.46 -15.69
N ALA A 144 -14.23 -4.52 -15.41
CA ALA A 144 -15.09 -5.21 -16.36
C ALA A 144 -16.54 -4.72 -16.28
N GLU A 145 -17.10 -4.69 -15.07
CA GLU A 145 -18.50 -4.32 -14.81
C GLU A 145 -18.58 -3.16 -13.82
N PRO A 146 -19.60 -2.28 -13.93
CA PRO A 146 -19.90 -1.30 -12.90
C PRO A 146 -20.13 -1.95 -11.54
N GLU A 147 -19.79 -1.23 -10.48
CA GLU A 147 -20.15 -1.65 -9.13
C GLU A 147 -21.68 -1.68 -8.99
N VAL A 148 -22.23 -2.86 -8.68
CA VAL A 148 -23.64 -3.02 -8.32
C VAL A 148 -23.75 -2.74 -6.83
N ALA A 149 -24.76 -1.97 -6.42
CA ALA A 149 -25.02 -1.69 -5.02
C ALA A 149 -25.22 -3.02 -4.26
N ALA A 150 -24.24 -3.38 -3.45
CA ALA A 150 -24.26 -4.58 -2.64
C ALA A 150 -25.20 -4.41 -1.46
N THR A 151 -26.11 -5.36 -1.23
CA THR A 151 -26.74 -5.48 0.08
C THR A 151 -25.66 -5.82 1.11
N PRO A 152 -25.47 -5.03 2.17
CA PRO A 152 -24.47 -5.36 3.18
C PRO A 152 -24.81 -6.72 3.81
N PRO A 153 -23.80 -7.55 4.16
CA PRO A 153 -24.05 -8.80 4.87
C PRO A 153 -24.88 -8.53 6.13
N SER A 154 -25.84 -9.39 6.45
CA SER A 154 -26.62 -9.27 7.68
C SER A 154 -25.83 -9.84 8.88
N GLY A 155 -26.23 -9.43 10.09
CA GLY A 155 -25.70 -9.96 11.35
C GLY A 155 -24.22 -9.62 11.62
N ILE A 156 -23.54 -10.54 12.32
CA ILE A 156 -22.19 -10.32 12.89
C ILE A 156 -21.09 -10.16 11.83
N ILE A 157 -21.32 -10.59 10.58
CA ILE A 157 -20.31 -10.58 9.52
C ILE A 157 -19.96 -9.14 9.09
N ASN A 158 -20.94 -8.24 9.05
CA ASN A 158 -20.72 -6.85 8.63
C ASN A 158 -19.83 -6.04 9.58
N PRO A 159 -20.02 -6.06 10.91
CA PRO A 159 -19.07 -5.44 11.82
C PRO A 159 -17.70 -6.14 11.76
N LEU A 160 -17.64 -7.48 11.71
CA LEU A 160 -16.37 -8.22 11.65
C LEU A 160 -15.50 -7.82 10.45
N ARG A 161 -16.08 -7.72 9.24
CA ARG A 161 -15.31 -7.31 8.05
C ARG A 161 -14.79 -5.87 8.15
N LYS A 162 -15.54 -4.96 8.78
CA LYS A 162 -15.14 -3.55 8.95
C LYS A 162 -14.03 -3.45 9.97
N ILE A 163 -14.19 -4.11 11.12
CA ILE A 163 -13.17 -4.19 12.16
C ILE A 163 -11.90 -4.82 11.60
N HIS A 164 -12.00 -5.88 10.78
CA HIS A 164 -10.84 -6.51 10.14
C HIS A 164 -10.06 -5.57 9.24
N LEU A 165 -10.75 -4.79 8.40
CA LEU A 165 -10.11 -3.79 7.54
C LEU A 165 -9.46 -2.67 8.35
N LEU A 166 -10.16 -2.15 9.37
CA LEU A 166 -9.65 -1.11 10.27
C LEU A 166 -8.45 -1.59 11.09
N LEU A 167 -8.49 -2.83 11.58
CA LEU A 167 -7.41 -3.44 12.33
C LEU A 167 -6.19 -3.71 11.43
N THR A 168 -6.41 -4.11 10.18
CA THR A 168 -5.33 -4.19 9.18
C THR A 168 -4.68 -2.83 8.96
N LEU A 169 -5.48 -1.77 8.82
CA LEU A 169 -4.95 -0.40 8.70
C LEU A 169 -4.16 0.01 9.95
N LEU A 170 -4.64 -0.32 11.15
CA LEU A 170 -3.95 -0.06 12.40
C LEU A 170 -2.60 -0.81 12.47
N VAL A 171 -2.55 -2.08 12.07
CA VAL A 171 -1.30 -2.85 11.95
C VAL A 171 -0.29 -2.12 11.04
N ILE A 172 -0.75 -1.63 9.89
CA ILE A 172 0.10 -0.89 8.93
C ILE A 172 0.61 0.41 9.55
N ILE A 173 -0.26 1.18 10.22
CA ILE A 173 0.11 2.42 10.92
C ILE A 173 1.17 2.14 11.98
N LEU A 174 0.92 1.15 12.86
CA LEU A 174 1.89 0.74 13.88
C LEU A 174 3.21 0.28 13.27
N GLY A 175 3.18 -0.41 12.12
CA GLY A 175 4.38 -0.79 11.38
C GLY A 175 5.22 0.42 10.92
N THR A 176 4.59 1.53 10.54
CA THR A 176 5.31 2.78 10.24
C THR A 176 5.95 3.40 11.47
N ILE A 177 5.30 3.29 12.64
CA ILE A 177 5.84 3.77 13.92
C ILE A 177 7.04 2.91 14.34
N VAL A 178 6.93 1.58 14.26
CA VAL A 178 8.06 0.65 14.50
C VAL A 178 9.24 1.00 13.59
N THR A 179 8.97 1.24 12.30
CA THR A 179 9.98 1.64 11.33
C THR A 179 10.64 2.98 11.69
N GLY A 180 9.85 4.01 12.01
CA GLY A 180 10.33 5.34 12.37
C GLY A 180 11.00 5.43 13.75
N SER A 181 10.85 4.41 14.59
CA SER A 181 11.60 4.27 15.84
C SER A 181 12.84 3.38 15.69
N GLY A 182 12.92 2.56 14.64
CA GLY A 182 13.99 1.61 14.41
C GLY A 182 15.28 2.20 13.79
N PRO A 183 16.28 1.34 13.56
CA PRO A 183 17.58 1.77 13.00
C PRO A 183 17.50 2.16 11.52
N HIS A 184 16.57 1.57 10.75
CA HIS A 184 16.47 1.74 9.29
C HIS A 184 15.63 2.95 8.87
N ALA A 185 15.98 4.14 9.32
CA ALA A 185 15.21 5.37 9.09
C ALA A 185 15.46 6.03 7.70
N GLY A 186 16.35 5.47 6.88
CA GLY A 186 16.67 5.99 5.55
C GLY A 186 18.00 6.73 5.44
N ASP A 187 18.53 7.15 6.58
CA ASP A 187 19.89 7.68 6.78
C ASP A 187 20.28 7.47 8.26
N ILE A 188 21.58 7.42 8.57
CA ILE A 188 22.07 7.23 9.94
C ILE A 188 21.72 8.41 10.87
N GLN A 189 21.68 9.63 10.32
CA GLN A 189 21.35 10.89 10.99
C GLN A 189 19.86 11.24 10.94
N ALA A 190 19.04 10.42 10.27
CA ALA A 190 17.60 10.66 10.20
C ALA A 190 16.97 10.71 11.60
N ARG A 191 16.02 11.63 11.77
CA ARG A 191 15.26 11.76 13.03
C ARG A 191 14.40 10.51 13.25
N ARG A 192 14.25 10.13 14.51
CA ARG A 192 13.38 9.03 14.95
C ARG A 192 12.23 9.57 15.80
N PHE A 193 11.15 8.81 15.92
CA PHE A 193 10.02 9.20 16.79
C PHE A 193 10.42 9.30 18.28
N GLY A 194 11.42 8.52 18.70
CA GLY A 194 11.90 8.51 20.08
C GLY A 194 11.14 7.55 21.00
N PHE A 195 10.19 6.76 20.49
CA PHE A 195 9.58 5.66 21.24
C PHE A 195 10.58 4.52 21.42
N ASP A 196 10.46 3.78 22.53
CA ASP A 196 11.19 2.52 22.73
C ASP A 196 10.83 1.53 21.60
N PRO A 197 11.80 1.14 20.74
CA PRO A 197 11.58 0.21 19.64
C PRO A 197 11.01 -1.14 20.10
N ARG A 198 11.36 -1.60 21.30
CA ARG A 198 10.85 -2.86 21.86
C ARG A 198 9.35 -2.76 22.13
N LEU A 199 8.93 -1.73 22.86
CA LEU A 199 7.53 -1.48 23.20
C LEU A 199 6.66 -1.37 21.94
N VAL A 200 7.04 -0.53 20.98
CA VAL A 200 6.24 -0.35 19.76
C VAL A 200 6.19 -1.60 18.89
N SER A 201 7.27 -2.41 18.89
CA SER A 201 7.28 -3.71 18.19
C SER A 201 6.33 -4.70 18.82
N TRP A 202 6.23 -4.73 20.16
CA TRP A 202 5.28 -5.59 20.86
C TRP A 202 3.83 -5.17 20.61
N ILE A 203 3.51 -3.87 20.72
CA ILE A 203 2.16 -3.37 20.42
C ILE A 203 1.77 -3.73 18.96
N HIS A 204 2.70 -3.56 18.01
CA HIS A 204 2.48 -3.97 16.63
C HIS A 204 2.23 -5.49 16.51
N ALA A 205 3.05 -6.33 17.15
CA ALA A 205 2.90 -7.78 17.13
C ALA A 205 1.58 -8.25 17.77
N ASP A 206 1.18 -7.67 18.91
CA ASP A 206 -0.09 -7.97 19.57
C ASP A 206 -1.28 -7.61 18.67
N THR A 207 -1.20 -6.49 17.96
CA THR A 207 -2.22 -6.09 16.99
C THR A 207 -2.28 -7.06 15.80
N VAL A 208 -1.13 -7.60 15.36
CA VAL A 208 -1.08 -8.66 14.33
C VAL A 208 -1.72 -9.96 14.84
N ILE A 209 -1.46 -10.35 16.10
CA ILE A 209 -2.07 -11.53 16.71
C ILE A 209 -3.60 -11.36 16.78
N ALA A 210 -4.07 -10.18 17.21
CA ALA A 210 -5.50 -9.86 17.20
C ALA A 210 -6.10 -9.94 15.79
N LEU A 211 -5.38 -9.44 14.77
CA LEU A 211 -5.79 -9.52 13.37
C LEU A 211 -5.89 -10.97 12.86
N LEU A 212 -4.97 -11.84 13.26
CA LEU A 212 -5.02 -13.27 12.93
C LEU A 212 -6.20 -13.97 13.62
N GLY A 213 -6.45 -13.67 14.90
CA GLY A 213 -7.63 -14.17 15.62
C GLY A 213 -8.94 -13.73 14.96
N LEU A 214 -9.03 -12.46 14.57
CA LEU A 214 -10.20 -11.93 13.86
C LEU A 214 -10.36 -12.54 12.45
N THR A 215 -9.25 -12.85 11.79
CA THR A 215 -9.25 -13.55 10.50
C THR A 215 -9.80 -14.96 10.64
N LEU A 216 -9.42 -15.68 11.70
CA LEU A 216 -9.98 -17.01 12.00
C LEU A 216 -11.48 -16.91 12.30
N ALA A 217 -11.91 -15.93 13.10
CA ALA A 217 -13.33 -15.70 13.38
C ALA A 217 -14.13 -15.43 12.09
N LEU A 218 -13.61 -14.58 11.18
CA LEU A 218 -14.21 -14.34 9.87
C LEU A 218 -14.21 -15.59 8.98
N TYR A 219 -13.15 -16.41 9.02
CA TYR A 219 -13.09 -17.65 8.27
C TYR A 219 -14.20 -18.60 8.69
N VAL A 220 -14.39 -18.80 10.00
CA VAL A 220 -15.46 -19.64 10.57
C VAL A 220 -16.84 -19.06 10.24
N ALA A 221 -17.03 -17.75 10.41
CA ALA A 221 -18.30 -17.07 10.14
C ALA A 221 -18.72 -17.10 8.65
N THR A 222 -17.81 -17.43 7.74
CA THR A 222 -18.04 -17.40 6.29
C THR A 222 -17.92 -18.77 5.63
N LEU A 223 -17.85 -19.87 6.39
CA LEU A 223 -17.69 -21.24 5.85
C LEU A 223 -18.71 -21.60 4.76
N GLN A 224 -19.94 -21.09 4.87
CA GLN A 224 -21.00 -21.35 3.90
C GLN A 224 -20.85 -20.55 2.60
N ASN A 225 -20.04 -19.49 2.58
CA ASN A 225 -19.77 -18.70 1.38
C ASN A 225 -18.35 -18.99 0.86
N LYS A 226 -18.23 -19.93 -0.09
CA LYS A 226 -16.93 -20.39 -0.63
C LYS A 226 -16.08 -19.26 -1.21
N SER A 227 -16.70 -18.27 -1.85
CA SER A 227 -15.99 -17.13 -2.47
C SER A 227 -15.31 -16.26 -1.42
N ILE A 228 -16.07 -15.83 -0.41
CA ILE A 228 -15.57 -15.03 0.71
C ILE A 228 -14.57 -15.84 1.54
N ASN A 229 -14.89 -17.08 1.88
CA ASN A 229 -14.04 -17.95 2.67
C ASN A 229 -12.66 -18.17 2.02
N SER A 230 -12.62 -18.37 0.70
CA SER A 230 -11.36 -18.45 -0.06
C SER A 230 -10.55 -17.15 0.00
N ALA A 231 -11.20 -15.98 -0.05
CA ALA A 231 -10.52 -14.69 0.11
C ALA A 231 -9.92 -14.54 1.51
N VAL A 232 -10.67 -14.90 2.56
CA VAL A 232 -10.21 -14.87 3.96
C VAL A 232 -9.06 -15.85 4.17
N LYS A 233 -9.14 -17.08 3.63
CA LYS A 233 -8.05 -18.07 3.69
C LYS A 233 -6.75 -17.54 3.06
N ARG A 234 -6.83 -16.96 1.87
CA ARG A 234 -5.66 -16.39 1.19
C ARG A 234 -5.04 -15.24 1.99
N PHE A 235 -5.86 -14.35 2.54
CA PHE A 235 -5.38 -13.31 3.45
C PHE A 235 -4.68 -13.91 4.67
N GLY A 236 -5.29 -14.91 5.32
CA GLY A 236 -4.71 -15.57 6.49
C GLY A 236 -3.33 -16.17 6.21
N LEU A 237 -3.15 -16.85 5.07
CA LEU A 237 -1.85 -17.38 4.66
C LEU A 237 -0.81 -16.27 4.45
N VAL A 238 -1.18 -15.17 3.79
CA VAL A 238 -0.29 -14.02 3.58
C VAL A 238 0.06 -13.35 4.91
N ALA A 239 -0.92 -13.14 5.79
CA ALA A 239 -0.74 -12.53 7.09
C ALA A 239 0.13 -13.40 8.02
N LEU A 240 -0.04 -14.73 8.00
CA LEU A 240 0.80 -15.66 8.74
C LEU A 240 2.25 -15.63 8.25
N ALA A 241 2.46 -15.68 6.93
CA ALA A 241 3.79 -15.55 6.34
C ALA A 241 4.44 -14.21 6.71
N GLN A 242 3.67 -13.12 6.74
CA GLN A 242 4.16 -11.81 7.16
C GLN A 242 4.45 -11.72 8.65
N GLY A 243 3.64 -12.33 9.50
CA GLY A 243 3.93 -12.47 10.91
C GLY A 243 5.24 -13.22 11.14
N ALA A 244 5.46 -14.33 10.41
CA ALA A 244 6.70 -15.11 10.48
C ALA A 244 7.93 -14.29 10.06
N ILE A 245 7.85 -13.55 8.94
CA ILE A 245 8.91 -12.62 8.52
C ILE A 245 9.15 -11.55 9.59
N GLY A 246 8.07 -10.98 10.15
CA GLY A 246 8.11 -9.97 11.20
C GLY A 246 8.84 -10.44 12.47
N TYR A 247 8.51 -11.63 12.95
CA TYR A 247 9.19 -12.26 14.08
C TYR A 247 10.65 -12.58 13.77
N THR A 248 10.91 -13.13 12.58
CA THR A 248 12.27 -13.49 12.17
C THR A 248 13.17 -12.26 12.09
N GLN A 249 12.71 -11.16 11.47
CA GLN A 249 13.49 -9.93 11.40
C GLN A 249 13.74 -9.33 12.80
N TYR A 250 12.78 -9.43 13.73
CA TYR A 250 12.96 -8.90 15.09
C TYR A 250 14.10 -9.62 15.82
N PHE A 251 14.08 -10.96 15.80
CA PHE A 251 15.10 -11.76 16.48
C PHE A 251 16.46 -11.81 15.78
N THR A 252 16.48 -11.64 14.46
CA THR A 252 17.73 -11.59 13.66
C THR A 252 18.32 -10.18 13.54
N LYS A 253 17.83 -9.21 14.33
CA LYS A 253 18.33 -7.83 14.39
C LYS A 253 18.16 -7.06 13.08
N LEU A 254 16.99 -7.21 12.46
CA LEU A 254 16.51 -6.46 11.28
C LEU A 254 17.41 -6.57 10.04
N PRO A 255 17.70 -7.78 9.50
CA PRO A 255 18.41 -7.92 8.23
C PRO A 255 17.67 -7.20 7.10
N ILE A 256 18.38 -6.38 6.32
CA ILE A 256 17.79 -5.50 5.30
C ILE A 256 16.86 -6.25 4.34
N LEU A 257 17.24 -7.45 3.89
CA LEU A 257 16.42 -8.26 2.99
C LEU A 257 15.10 -8.70 3.62
N LEU A 258 15.10 -9.05 4.91
CA LEU A 258 13.86 -9.40 5.62
C LEU A 258 12.97 -8.17 5.82
N VAL A 259 13.55 -7.00 6.10
CA VAL A 259 12.80 -5.74 6.19
C VAL A 259 12.15 -5.39 4.84
N GLY A 260 12.89 -5.58 3.74
CA GLY A 260 12.37 -5.41 2.38
C GLY A 260 11.25 -6.40 2.05
N ALA A 261 11.43 -7.68 2.40
CA ALA A 261 10.40 -8.71 2.24
C ALA A 261 9.14 -8.42 3.08
N HIS A 262 9.32 -7.88 4.28
CA HIS A 262 8.22 -7.48 5.16
C HIS A 262 7.44 -6.29 4.57
N LEU A 263 8.13 -5.32 3.95
CA LEU A 263 7.50 -4.18 3.28
C LEU A 263 6.68 -4.60 2.06
N LEU A 264 7.27 -5.41 1.17
CA LEU A 264 6.54 -6.03 0.04
C LEU A 264 5.31 -6.80 0.54
N GLY A 265 5.54 -7.56 1.60
CA GLY A 265 4.54 -8.27 2.37
C GLY A 265 3.37 -7.43 2.85
N ALA A 266 3.66 -6.27 3.45
CA ALA A 266 2.65 -5.33 3.92
C ALA A 266 1.76 -4.83 2.78
N THR A 267 2.33 -4.61 1.59
CA THR A 267 1.54 -4.29 0.38
C THR A 267 0.57 -5.42 0.02
N PHE A 268 1.01 -6.68 0.10
CA PHE A 268 0.11 -7.81 -0.12
C PHE A 268 -0.94 -7.93 0.98
N VAL A 269 -0.58 -7.84 2.26
CA VAL A 269 -1.53 -7.85 3.38
C VAL A 269 -2.66 -6.84 3.13
N TRP A 270 -2.30 -5.61 2.74
CA TRP A 270 -3.29 -4.57 2.43
C TRP A 270 -4.19 -4.94 1.24
N ILE A 271 -3.61 -5.37 0.12
CA ILE A 271 -4.38 -5.78 -1.07
C ILE A 271 -5.34 -6.92 -0.75
N TYR A 272 -4.90 -7.93 0.02
CA TYR A 272 -5.72 -9.09 0.37
C TYR A 272 -6.81 -8.75 1.40
N ALA A 273 -6.54 -7.88 2.38
CA ALA A 273 -7.57 -7.37 3.29
C ALA A 273 -8.65 -6.61 2.53
N TYR A 274 -8.22 -5.74 1.60
CA TYR A 274 -9.15 -5.00 0.76
C TYR A 274 -9.94 -5.91 -0.18
N ARG A 275 -9.35 -7.01 -0.68
CA ARG A 275 -10.08 -8.03 -1.46
C ARG A 275 -11.15 -8.76 -0.66
N ILE A 276 -10.95 -9.00 0.64
CA ILE A 276 -12.04 -9.52 1.50
C ILE A 276 -13.20 -8.53 1.49
N HIS A 277 -12.91 -7.24 1.70
CA HIS A 277 -13.94 -6.19 1.69
C HIS A 277 -14.72 -6.16 0.37
N LEU A 278 -14.02 -6.26 -0.77
CA LEU A 278 -14.63 -6.32 -2.11
C LEU A 278 -15.42 -7.61 -2.36
N ALA A 279 -14.98 -8.76 -1.84
CA ALA A 279 -15.73 -10.02 -2.00
C ALA A 279 -17.15 -9.93 -1.40
N PHE A 280 -17.30 -9.19 -0.30
CA PHE A 280 -18.59 -8.90 0.29
C PHE A 280 -19.45 -7.91 -0.49
N THR A 281 -18.88 -7.11 -1.41
CA THR A 281 -19.66 -6.24 -2.28
C THR A 281 -20.02 -6.90 -3.61
N SER A 282 -19.23 -7.89 -4.06
CA SER A 282 -19.53 -8.65 -5.29
C SER A 282 -20.48 -9.84 -5.07
N SER A 283 -20.36 -10.57 -3.95
CA SER A 283 -21.17 -11.79 -3.72
C SER A 283 -22.67 -11.53 -3.59
N THR A 284 -23.07 -10.33 -3.17
CA THR A 284 -24.49 -9.92 -3.04
C THR A 284 -25.13 -9.62 -4.40
N ALA A 285 -24.33 -9.20 -5.38
CA ALA A 285 -24.80 -8.94 -6.74
C ALA A 285 -25.06 -10.24 -7.53
N GLU A 286 -24.35 -11.33 -7.22
CA GLU A 286 -24.60 -12.64 -7.82
C GLU A 286 -25.89 -13.28 -7.30
N ILE A 287 -26.17 -13.16 -5.98
CA ILE A 287 -27.40 -13.69 -5.37
C ILE A 287 -28.64 -12.99 -5.94
N SER A 288 -28.64 -11.65 -6.00
CA SER A 288 -29.79 -10.90 -6.55
C SER A 288 -30.05 -11.22 -8.03
N ARG A 289 -29.01 -11.54 -8.82
CA ARG A 289 -29.16 -11.96 -10.23
C ARG A 289 -29.74 -13.36 -10.37
N SER A 290 -29.51 -14.26 -9.40
CA SER A 290 -30.09 -15.60 -9.43
C SER A 290 -31.58 -15.58 -9.06
N GLU A 291 -31.98 -14.71 -8.13
CA GLU A 291 -33.38 -14.53 -7.71
C GLU A 291 -34.23 -13.81 -8.77
N GLN A 292 -33.63 -12.99 -9.65
CA GLN A 292 -34.35 -12.36 -10.77
C GLN A 292 -34.49 -13.24 -12.02
N LYS A 293 -33.86 -14.42 -12.02
CA LYS A 293 -33.90 -15.37 -13.16
C LYS A 293 -34.70 -16.64 -12.85
N GLY A 294 -35.21 -16.79 -11.63
CA GLY A 294 -36.17 -17.82 -11.22
C GLY A 294 -37.57 -17.25 -11.15
#